data_AF-A0A182IVV2-F1
#
_entry.id   AF-A0A182IVV2-F1
#
_cell.length_a   1.000
_cell.length_b   1.000
_cell.length_c   1.000
_cell.angle_alpha   90.00
_cell.angle_beta   90.00
_cell.angle_gamma   90.00
#
_symmetry.space_group_name_H-M   'P 1'
#
loop_
_entity.id
_entity.type
_entity.pdbx_description
1 polymer ?
#
loop_
_entity_poly.entity_id
_entity_poly.type
_entity_poly.pdbx_seq_one_letter_code
_entity_poly.pdbx_strand_id
1 'polypeptide(L)'
;MIDKIYGLSGMKNLRVLSLGRNYIKAISGLEGVSDTLEELWISYNLVEKLKGISVLKKLKVLYMSNNLVKDWVEFNRLADLPMLEDLLFAGNPLVESMEESIWRAEASKRLLSLRKLDGETVIREETESQNPQGAQPEK
;
A
#
# COMPACT_ATOMS: atom_id res chain seq x y z
N MET A 1 -7.08 20.53 12.84
CA MET A 1 -6.34 19.32 12.42
C MET A 1 -7.35 18.22 12.16
N ILE A 2 -7.14 17.39 11.14
CA ILE A 2 -8.13 16.38 10.70
C ILE A 2 -7.90 15.09 11.49
N ASP A 3 -8.95 14.51 12.07
CA ASP A 3 -8.91 13.23 12.78
C ASP A 3 -9.73 12.12 12.07
N LYS A 4 -10.61 12.51 11.14
CA LYS A 4 -11.46 11.64 10.33
C LYS A 4 -11.57 12.12 8.90
N ILE A 5 -11.66 11.18 7.97
CA ILE A 5 -11.87 11.47 6.54
C ILE A 5 -13.37 11.34 6.24
N TYR A 6 -13.97 12.35 5.63
CA TYR A 6 -15.37 12.36 5.21
C TYR A 6 -15.57 13.36 4.07
N GLY A 7 -16.74 13.34 3.43
CA GLY A 7 -17.11 14.31 2.39
C GLY A 7 -16.49 14.03 1.02
N LEU A 8 -16.00 12.82 0.76
CA LEU A 8 -15.36 12.48 -0.52
C LEU A 8 -16.33 11.96 -1.60
N SER A 9 -17.59 11.70 -1.27
CA SER A 9 -18.58 11.04 -2.15
C SER A 9 -18.89 11.80 -3.45
N GLY A 10 -18.66 13.12 -3.51
CA GLY A 10 -18.83 13.91 -4.72
C GLY A 10 -17.61 13.90 -5.66
N MET A 11 -16.46 13.40 -5.22
CA MET A 11 -15.17 13.60 -5.90
C MET A 11 -14.82 12.44 -6.85
N LYS A 12 -15.66 12.24 -7.86
CA LYS A 12 -15.59 11.11 -8.82
C LYS A 12 -14.34 11.05 -9.70
N ASN A 13 -13.46 12.05 -9.63
CA ASN A 13 -12.21 12.11 -10.41
C ASN A 13 -10.98 12.29 -9.51
N LEU A 14 -11.13 12.13 -8.19
CA LEU A 14 -10.01 12.30 -7.27
C LEU A 14 -9.03 11.15 -7.46
N ARG A 15 -7.81 11.47 -7.90
CA ARG A 15 -6.71 10.53 -8.12
C ARG A 15 -5.64 10.60 -7.04
N VAL A 16 -5.40 11.78 -6.50
CA VAL A 16 -4.37 12.03 -5.48
C VAL A 16 -5.02 12.65 -4.26
N LEU A 17 -4.81 12.06 -3.09
CA LEU A 17 -5.30 12.56 -1.81
C LEU A 17 -4.14 12.72 -0.83
N SER A 18 -3.83 13.97 -0.49
CA SER A 18 -2.82 14.31 0.51
C SER A 18 -3.47 14.71 1.83
N LEU A 19 -3.14 13.95 2.86
CA LEU A 19 -3.63 14.08 4.23
C LEU A 19 -2.47 13.97 5.24
N GLY A 20 -1.24 14.23 4.81
CA GLY A 20 -0.07 14.18 5.69
C GLY A 20 -0.14 15.20 6.83
N ARG A 21 0.53 14.91 7.95
CA ARG A 21 0.61 15.78 9.15
C ARG A 21 -0.77 16.12 9.72
N ASN A 22 -1.57 15.09 9.98
CA ASN A 22 -2.88 15.19 10.61
C ASN A 22 -2.96 14.25 11.83
N TYR A 23 -4.15 14.08 12.41
CA TYR A 23 -4.43 13.18 13.54
C TYR A 23 -5.29 11.98 13.15
N ILE A 24 -5.20 11.53 11.90
CA ILE A 24 -6.02 10.42 11.40
C ILE A 24 -5.58 9.14 12.09
N LYS A 25 -6.54 8.43 12.70
CA LYS A 25 -6.29 7.17 13.43
C LYS A 25 -6.69 5.92 12.66
N ALA A 26 -7.53 6.07 11.64
CA ALA A 26 -8.08 4.96 10.87
C ALA A 26 -8.35 5.36 9.41
N ILE A 27 -8.11 4.41 8.51
CA ILE A 27 -8.41 4.55 7.08
C ILE A 27 -9.89 4.19 6.88
N SER A 28 -10.75 5.22 6.92
CA SER A 28 -12.21 5.09 6.75
C SER A 28 -12.74 6.33 6.03
N GLY A 29 -13.91 6.24 5.38
CA GLY A 29 -14.48 7.39 4.66
C GLY A 29 -13.89 7.62 3.26
N LEU A 30 -13.21 6.62 2.70
CA LEU A 30 -12.61 6.62 1.36
C LEU A 30 -13.47 5.91 0.32
N GLU A 31 -14.62 5.36 0.71
CA GLU A 31 -15.51 4.56 -0.15
C GLU A 31 -16.01 5.35 -1.36
N GLY A 32 -16.18 6.67 -1.21
CA GLY A 32 -16.61 7.55 -2.30
C GLY A 32 -15.59 7.74 -3.42
N VAL A 33 -14.31 7.38 -3.18
CA VAL A 33 -13.20 7.55 -4.13
C VAL A 33 -12.43 6.24 -4.36
N SER A 34 -12.98 5.11 -3.92
CA SER A 34 -12.36 3.79 -4.02
C SER A 34 -11.98 3.40 -5.45
N ASP A 35 -12.77 3.85 -6.41
CA ASP A 35 -12.65 3.49 -7.82
C ASP A 35 -11.78 4.47 -8.63
N THR A 36 -11.27 5.54 -8.00
CA THR A 36 -10.57 6.63 -8.69
C THR A 36 -9.22 6.96 -8.06
N LEU A 37 -9.05 6.71 -6.76
CA LEU A 37 -7.85 7.09 -6.04
C LEU A 37 -6.66 6.19 -6.44
N GLU A 38 -5.58 6.83 -6.87
CA GLU A 38 -4.33 6.21 -7.29
C GLU A 38 -3.19 6.49 -6.32
N GLU A 39 -3.22 7.64 -5.63
CA GLU A 39 -2.19 8.02 -4.67
C GLU A 39 -2.80 8.51 -3.35
N LEU A 40 -2.33 7.94 -2.24
CA LEU A 40 -2.74 8.32 -0.90
C LEU A 40 -1.51 8.67 -0.07
N TRP A 41 -1.42 9.93 0.38
CA TRP A 41 -0.34 10.41 1.23
C TRP A 41 -0.89 10.72 2.62
N ILE A 42 -0.62 9.84 3.58
CA ILE A 42 -1.08 9.90 4.97
C ILE A 42 0.08 9.84 5.96
N SER A 43 1.30 10.19 5.54
CA SER A 43 2.47 10.24 6.42
C SER A 43 2.28 11.21 7.60
N TYR A 44 2.93 10.94 8.73
CA TYR A 44 2.81 11.74 9.96
C TYR A 44 1.35 11.83 10.44
N ASN A 45 0.73 10.68 10.63
CA ASN A 45 -0.60 10.53 11.24
C ASN A 45 -0.51 9.53 12.40
N LEU A 46 -1.66 9.07 12.91
CA LEU A 46 -1.77 8.17 14.06
C LEU A 46 -2.43 6.84 13.66
N VAL A 47 -2.25 6.41 12.39
CA VAL A 47 -2.90 5.21 11.88
C VAL A 47 -2.27 3.97 12.50
N GLU A 48 -3.04 3.25 13.30
CA GLU A 48 -2.62 1.97 13.90
C GLU A 48 -3.10 0.77 13.09
N LYS A 49 -4.25 0.92 12.41
CA LYS A 49 -4.95 -0.17 11.71
C LYS A 49 -5.22 0.23 10.27
N LEU A 50 -4.95 -0.71 9.37
CA LEU A 50 -5.16 -0.59 7.93
C LEU A 50 -6.49 -1.19 7.48
N LYS A 51 -7.38 -1.53 8.44
CA LYS A 51 -8.76 -1.90 8.16
C LYS A 51 -9.43 -0.78 7.35
N GLY A 52 -9.82 -1.09 6.11
CA GLY A 52 -10.46 -0.14 5.19
C GLY A 52 -9.59 0.23 3.98
N ILE A 53 -8.27 -0.02 4.00
CA ILE A 53 -7.42 0.25 2.83
C ILE A 53 -7.82 -0.59 1.61
N SER A 54 -8.30 -1.81 1.84
CA SER A 54 -8.61 -2.80 0.79
C SER A 54 -9.71 -2.37 -0.18
N VAL A 55 -10.48 -1.31 0.12
CA VAL A 55 -11.46 -0.75 -0.82
C VAL A 55 -10.79 -0.03 -1.99
N LEU A 56 -9.56 0.48 -1.83
CA LEU A 56 -8.85 1.31 -2.81
C LEU A 56 -8.19 0.47 -3.90
N LYS A 57 -8.98 -0.17 -4.77
CA LYS A 57 -8.46 -1.15 -5.75
C LYS A 57 -7.53 -0.57 -6.82
N LYS A 58 -7.57 0.74 -7.05
CA LYS A 58 -6.70 1.44 -8.00
C LYS A 58 -5.48 2.12 -7.37
N LEU A 59 -5.28 1.95 -6.06
CA LEU A 59 -4.17 2.59 -5.36
C LEU A 59 -2.83 2.01 -5.85
N LYS A 60 -1.96 2.89 -6.32
CA LYS A 60 -0.61 2.59 -6.81
C LYS A 60 0.47 3.08 -5.86
N VAL A 61 0.24 4.24 -5.24
CA VAL A 61 1.20 4.89 -4.35
C VAL A 61 0.56 5.07 -2.98
N LEU A 62 1.20 4.52 -1.95
CA LEU A 62 0.82 4.70 -0.56
C LEU A 62 2.00 5.23 0.25
N TYR A 63 1.90 6.49 0.64
CA TYR A 63 2.87 7.10 1.55
C TYR A 63 2.27 7.23 2.94
N MET A 64 2.76 6.41 3.86
CA MET A 64 2.23 6.31 5.22
C MET A 64 3.33 6.17 6.27
N SER A 65 4.50 6.75 6.00
CA SER A 65 5.59 6.84 6.97
C SER A 65 5.19 7.61 8.23
N ASN A 66 5.83 7.29 9.35
CA ASN A 66 5.54 7.91 10.64
C ASN A 66 4.06 7.77 11.02
N ASN A 67 3.58 6.52 11.05
CA ASN A 67 2.29 6.12 11.60
C ASN A 67 2.53 5.10 12.73
N LEU A 68 1.49 4.42 13.20
CA LEU A 68 1.52 3.58 14.40
C LEU A 68 1.25 2.09 14.11
N VAL A 69 1.47 1.64 12.87
CA VAL A 69 1.28 0.22 12.53
C VAL A 69 2.40 -0.62 13.14
N LYS A 70 2.03 -1.63 13.94
CA LYS A 70 2.97 -2.37 14.80
C LYS A 70 3.12 -3.86 14.50
N ASP A 71 2.27 -4.41 13.65
CA ASP A 71 2.23 -5.86 13.43
C ASP A 71 1.98 -6.22 11.96
N TRP A 72 2.42 -7.42 11.60
CA TRP A 72 2.26 -7.97 10.25
C TRP A 72 0.81 -8.25 9.86
N VAL A 73 -0.10 -8.38 10.83
CA VAL A 73 -1.53 -8.63 10.54
C VAL A 73 -2.11 -7.42 9.82
N GLU A 74 -1.83 -6.22 10.31
CA GLU A 74 -2.25 -4.99 9.64
C GLU A 74 -1.48 -4.75 8.33
N PHE A 75 -0.16 -5.01 8.29
CA PHE A 75 0.63 -4.89 7.05
C PHE A 75 0.11 -5.80 5.92
N ASN A 76 -0.24 -7.06 6.22
CA ASN A 76 -0.72 -8.01 5.22
C ASN A 76 -2.02 -7.57 4.54
N ARG A 77 -2.79 -6.62 5.10
CA ARG A 77 -3.97 -6.03 4.42
C ARG A 77 -3.60 -5.27 3.14
N LEU A 78 -2.35 -4.81 3.02
CA LEU A 78 -1.85 -4.17 1.81
C LEU A 78 -1.77 -5.15 0.63
N ALA A 79 -1.73 -6.47 0.88
CA ALA A 79 -1.78 -7.48 -0.18
C ALA A 79 -3.12 -7.49 -0.94
N ASP A 80 -4.19 -6.93 -0.36
CA ASP A 80 -5.49 -6.78 -1.02
C ASP A 80 -5.53 -5.64 -2.07
N LEU A 81 -4.40 -4.94 -2.26
CA LEU A 81 -4.22 -3.83 -3.20
C LEU A 81 -3.46 -4.33 -4.44
N PRO A 82 -4.17 -4.76 -5.50
CA PRO A 82 -3.55 -5.41 -6.65
C PRO A 82 -2.63 -4.49 -7.47
N MET A 83 -2.80 -3.17 -7.33
CA MET A 83 -2.07 -2.17 -8.11
C MET A 83 -0.99 -1.44 -7.29
N LEU A 84 -0.77 -1.80 -6.03
CA LEU A 84 0.18 -1.09 -5.18
C LEU A 84 1.62 -1.36 -5.65
N GLU A 85 2.30 -0.32 -6.11
CA GLU A 85 3.65 -0.38 -6.69
C GLU A 85 4.68 0.39 -5.88
N ASP A 86 4.30 1.49 -5.22
CA ASP A 86 5.18 2.34 -4.41
C ASP A 86 4.64 2.49 -2.99
N LEU A 87 5.43 2.06 -2.01
CA LEU A 87 5.10 2.09 -0.59
C LEU A 87 6.20 2.79 0.20
N LEU A 88 5.80 3.81 0.96
CA LEU A 88 6.63 4.42 1.99
C LEU A 88 6.02 4.14 3.37
N PHE A 89 6.68 3.30 4.16
CA PHE A 89 6.19 2.74 5.42
C PHE A 89 7.18 2.95 6.58
N ALA A 90 8.37 3.50 6.33
CA ALA A 90 9.36 3.85 7.34
C ALA A 90 8.80 4.65 8.53
N GLY A 91 9.35 4.47 9.73
CA GLY A 91 8.88 5.15 10.94
C GLY A 91 7.56 4.61 11.50
N ASN A 92 7.10 3.43 11.05
CA ASN A 92 6.05 2.68 11.74
C ASN A 92 6.70 1.72 12.76
N PRO A 93 6.11 1.50 13.95
CA PRO A 93 6.67 0.61 14.97
C PRO A 93 7.04 -0.78 14.48
N LEU A 94 6.33 -1.32 13.48
CA LEU A 94 6.68 -2.58 12.83
C LEU A 94 8.10 -2.52 12.24
N VAL A 95 8.43 -1.47 11.49
CA VAL A 95 9.73 -1.28 10.84
C VAL A 95 10.81 -1.06 11.88
N GLU A 96 10.55 -0.18 12.85
CA GLU A 96 11.51 0.18 13.92
C GLU A 96 11.86 -1.00 14.85
N SER A 97 11.03 -2.05 14.86
CA SER A 97 11.24 -3.24 15.69
C SER A 97 12.19 -4.28 15.07
N MET A 98 12.66 -4.06 13.85
CA MET A 98 13.51 -5.03 13.13
C MET A 98 14.60 -4.35 12.30
N GLU A 99 15.58 -5.14 11.87
CA GLU A 99 16.62 -4.66 10.96
C GLU A 99 16.03 -4.31 9.59
N GLU A 100 16.56 -3.27 8.95
CA GLU A 100 16.10 -2.80 7.64
C GLU A 100 16.14 -3.90 6.57
N SER A 101 17.19 -4.71 6.55
CA SER A 101 17.35 -5.83 5.62
C SER A 101 16.24 -6.87 5.76
N ILE A 102 15.88 -7.22 7.00
CA ILE A 102 14.80 -8.15 7.34
C ILE A 102 13.45 -7.56 6.97
N TRP A 103 13.21 -6.30 7.34
CA TRP A 103 11.99 -5.57 6.98
C TRP A 103 11.74 -5.64 5.48
N ARG A 104 12.75 -5.31 4.68
CA ARG A 104 12.63 -5.24 3.23
C ARG A 104 12.43 -6.61 2.60
N ALA A 105 13.13 -7.64 3.08
CA ALA A 105 12.93 -9.00 2.61
C ALA A 105 11.50 -9.49 2.89
N GLU A 106 10.99 -9.31 4.11
CA GLU A 106 9.65 -9.75 4.49
C GLU A 106 8.55 -8.94 3.80
N ALA A 107 8.69 -7.61 3.73
CA ALA A 107 7.73 -6.73 3.05
C ALA A 107 7.63 -7.07 1.55
N SER A 108 8.77 -7.25 0.88
CA SER A 108 8.83 -7.57 -0.56
C SER A 108 8.26 -8.95 -0.86
N LYS A 109 8.47 -9.93 0.04
CA LYS A 109 7.90 -11.28 -0.08
C LYS A 109 6.38 -11.28 0.06
N ARG A 110 5.82 -10.38 0.87
CA ARG A 110 4.38 -10.26 1.15
C ARG A 110 3.63 -9.46 0.08
N LEU A 111 4.28 -8.43 -0.46
CA LEU A 111 3.68 -7.53 -1.44
C LEU A 111 4.28 -7.77 -2.83
N LEU A 112 3.73 -8.77 -3.53
CA LEU A 112 4.24 -9.17 -4.83
C LEU A 112 3.96 -8.16 -5.97
N SER A 113 3.20 -7.11 -5.75
CA SER A 113 3.03 -6.01 -6.73
C SER A 113 4.08 -4.90 -6.56
N LEU A 114 4.82 -4.88 -5.45
CA LEU A 114 5.65 -3.74 -5.07
C LEU A 114 6.91 -3.62 -5.94
N ARG A 115 7.11 -2.43 -6.51
CA ARG A 115 8.29 -2.02 -7.30
C ARG A 115 9.25 -1.15 -6.48
N LYS A 116 8.72 -0.36 -5.54
CA LYS A 116 9.48 0.55 -4.69
C LYS A 116 9.03 0.45 -3.24
N LEU A 117 10.00 0.29 -2.34
CA LEU A 117 9.79 0.21 -0.90
C LEU A 117 10.73 1.20 -0.22
N ASP A 118 10.16 2.11 0.58
CA ASP A 118 10.89 3.07 1.41
C ASP A 118 11.94 3.92 0.65
N GLY A 119 11.64 4.24 -0.61
CA GLY A 119 12.53 5.05 -1.45
C GLY A 119 13.39 4.24 -2.40
N GLU A 120 13.45 2.91 -2.23
CA GLU A 120 14.35 2.05 -2.99
C GLU A 120 13.63 1.02 -3.86
N THR A 121 14.25 0.70 -4.99
CA THR A 121 13.71 -0.27 -5.95
C THR A 121 13.76 -1.68 -5.36
N VAL A 122 12.63 -2.39 -5.43
CA VAL A 122 12.55 -3.81 -5.09
C VAL A 122 13.04 -4.60 -6.31
N ILE A 123 14.25 -5.11 -6.24
CA ILE A 123 14.81 -6.00 -7.25
C ILE A 123 14.31 -7.42 -6.95
N ARG A 124 13.70 -8.05 -7.95
CA ARG A 124 13.32 -9.46 -7.88
C ARG A 124 14.17 -10.19 -8.89
N GLU A 125 14.83 -11.25 -8.45
CA GLU A 125 15.39 -12.20 -9.39
C GLU A 125 14.19 -12.80 -10.16
N GLU A 126 14.13 -12.52 -11.46
CA GLU A 126 13.15 -13.15 -12.33
C GLU A 126 13.42 -14.65 -12.28
N THR A 127 12.60 -15.41 -11.55
CA THR A 127 12.53 -16.84 -11.80
C THR A 127 11.93 -16.96 -13.20
N GLU A 128 12.80 -17.22 -14.19
CA GLU A 128 12.45 -17.55 -15.57
C GLU A 128 11.23 -18.47 -15.58
N SER A 129 10.06 -17.88 -15.83
CA SER A 129 8.84 -18.63 -16.03
C SER A 129 8.96 -19.23 -17.41
N GLN A 130 9.15 -20.54 -17.46
CA GLN A 130 9.19 -21.34 -18.67
C GLN A 130 8.10 -20.90 -19.66
N ASN A 131 8.56 -20.50 -20.84
CA ASN A 131 7.79 -20.11 -21.99
C ASN A 131 6.78 -21.22 -22.37
N PRO A 132 5.46 -20.99 -22.46
CA PRO A 132 4.54 -21.96 -23.01
C PRO A 132 4.60 -21.88 -24.54
N GLN A 133 5.51 -22.65 -25.14
CA GLN A 133 5.56 -22.83 -26.59
C GLN A 133 4.83 -24.12 -26.99
N GLY A 134 3.76 -23.95 -27.77
CA GLY A 134 3.31 -24.97 -28.71
C GLY A 134 1.93 -25.57 -28.41
N ALA A 135 0.87 -24.82 -28.70
CA ALA A 135 -0.38 -25.43 -29.13
C ALA A 135 -0.28 -25.76 -30.62
N GLN A 136 -0.46 -27.03 -31.00
CA GLN A 136 -1.26 -27.39 -32.17
C GLN A 136 -1.75 -28.86 -32.06
N PRO A 137 -3.02 -29.13 -32.40
CA PRO A 137 -3.60 -30.47 -32.41
C PRO A 137 -3.39 -31.15 -33.76
N GLU A 138 -2.93 -32.40 -33.77
CA GLU A 138 -2.98 -33.23 -34.98
C GLU A 138 -4.28 -34.04 -35.01
N LYS A 139 -4.89 -34.02 -36.20
CA LYS A 139 -6.02 -34.86 -36.62
C LYS A 139 -5.58 -36.29 -36.87
#